data_AF-A0A0F3RIU0-F1
#
_entry.id   AF-A0A0F3RIU0-F1
#
_cell.length_a   1.000
_cell.length_b   1.000
_cell.length_c   1.000
_cell.angle_alpha   90.00
_cell.angle_beta   90.00
_cell.angle_gamma   90.00
#
_symmetry.space_group_name_H-M   'P 1'
#
loop_
_entity.id
_entity.type
_entity.pdbx_description
1 polymer ?
#
loop_
_entity_poly.entity_id
_entity_poly.type
_entity_poly.pdbx_seq_one_letter_code
_entity_poly.pdbx_strand_id
1 'polypeptide(L)'
;MAAVDIAYLTEFDPLWSDDAKSAILNPETLLFQNVAAYQACIADCMSCSAGLLASDYAFWCAGCQGMLYPFTGTAAAHNGGVGTSVLMVSKFMAKMHRQLMLWGYYGYKGLCGKYPMPIIKKSQYRLQMTYPIPETKSCKSIGQTEAIWQAGREFPVNGEDFGYLIWRKRIAVCFNL
;
A
#
# COMPACT_ATOMS: atom_id res chain seq x y z
N MET A 1 9.06 13.43 -21.45
CA MET A 1 7.81 12.90 -22.05
C MET A 1 7.01 12.28 -20.91
N ALA A 2 5.90 12.90 -20.49
CA ALA A 2 5.00 12.26 -19.53
C ALA A 2 4.12 11.30 -20.33
N ALA A 3 4.52 10.03 -20.38
CA ALA A 3 3.68 8.97 -20.92
C ALA A 3 2.73 8.51 -19.82
N VAL A 4 1.43 8.48 -20.11
CA VAL A 4 0.45 7.76 -19.28
C VAL A 4 0.59 6.29 -19.67
N ASP A 5 1.14 5.50 -18.78
CA ASP A 5 1.29 4.05 -18.97
C ASP A 5 0.16 3.33 -18.25
N ILE A 6 -0.76 2.73 -19.01
CA ILE A 6 -1.84 1.86 -18.48
C ILE A 6 -1.27 0.44 -18.37
N ALA A 7 -0.14 0.29 -17.69
CA ALA A 7 0.62 -0.96 -17.69
C ALA A 7 -0.10 -2.11 -16.97
N TYR A 8 -1.11 -1.83 -16.14
CA TYR A 8 -1.74 -2.84 -15.29
C TYR A 8 -3.22 -2.56 -15.03
N LEU A 9 -4.05 -3.56 -15.33
CA LEU A 9 -5.48 -3.58 -15.07
C LEU A 9 -5.80 -4.85 -14.28
N THR A 10 -6.40 -4.71 -13.11
CA THR A 10 -6.69 -5.83 -12.21
C THR A 10 -7.70 -6.82 -12.76
N GLU A 11 -8.55 -6.41 -13.71
CA GLU A 11 -9.59 -7.24 -14.32
C GLU A 11 -9.02 -8.37 -15.18
N PHE A 12 -7.86 -8.13 -15.81
CA PHE A 12 -7.17 -9.12 -16.64
C PHE A 12 -6.21 -10.00 -15.86
N ASP A 13 -6.02 -9.72 -14.56
CA ASP A 13 -5.06 -10.42 -13.73
C ASP A 13 -5.75 -11.53 -12.91
N PRO A 14 -5.59 -12.81 -13.29
CA PRO A 14 -6.23 -13.93 -12.59
C PRO A 14 -5.71 -14.12 -11.16
N LEU A 15 -4.54 -13.54 -10.82
CA LEU A 15 -3.95 -13.62 -9.48
C LEU A 15 -4.53 -12.55 -8.55
N TRP A 16 -5.28 -11.55 -9.05
CA TRP A 16 -5.89 -10.50 -8.21
C TRP A 16 -7.21 -10.94 -7.61
N SER A 17 -7.99 -11.72 -8.36
CA SER A 17 -9.33 -12.16 -7.97
C SER A 17 -9.35 -13.44 -7.12
N ASP A 18 -8.22 -14.13 -6.98
CA ASP A 18 -8.15 -15.45 -6.34
C ASP A 18 -6.97 -15.57 -5.38
N ASP A 19 -7.28 -15.69 -4.09
CA ASP A 19 -6.32 -15.77 -2.99
C ASP A 19 -5.42 -17.02 -3.06
N ALA A 20 -5.97 -18.15 -3.53
CA ALA A 20 -5.22 -19.39 -3.65
C ALA A 20 -4.20 -19.30 -4.80
N LYS A 21 -4.57 -18.68 -5.92
CA LYS A 21 -3.64 -18.45 -7.04
C LYS A 21 -2.56 -17.42 -6.66
N SER A 22 -2.91 -16.39 -5.89
CA SER A 22 -1.95 -15.39 -5.39
C SER A 22 -0.83 -16.02 -4.57
N ALA A 23 -1.05 -17.17 -3.93
CA ALA A 23 0.00 -17.92 -3.23
C ALA A 23 1.19 -18.31 -4.13
N ILE A 24 1.02 -18.35 -5.46
CA ILE A 24 2.14 -18.54 -6.43
C ILE A 24 3.12 -17.37 -6.37
N LEU A 25 2.64 -16.13 -6.23
CA LEU A 25 3.46 -14.92 -6.13
C LEU A 25 4.02 -14.70 -4.72
N ASN A 26 3.29 -15.15 -3.70
CA ASN A 26 3.65 -14.94 -2.30
C ASN A 26 3.36 -16.18 -1.45
N PRO A 27 4.15 -17.26 -1.61
CA PRO A 27 3.97 -18.47 -0.82
C PRO A 27 4.20 -18.24 0.68
N GLU A 28 4.97 -17.21 1.03
CA GLU A 28 5.18 -16.76 2.41
C GLU A 28 3.91 -16.28 3.12
N THR A 29 2.79 -16.08 2.40
CA THR A 29 1.49 -15.78 3.01
C THR A 29 1.11 -16.79 4.10
N LEU A 30 1.42 -18.08 3.89
CA LEU A 30 1.12 -19.15 4.85
C LEU A 30 1.88 -18.97 6.17
N LEU A 31 3.06 -18.34 6.13
CA LEU A 31 3.86 -18.09 7.31
C LEU A 31 3.32 -16.92 8.13
N PHE A 32 2.74 -15.91 7.48
CA PHE A 32 2.22 -14.70 8.13
C PHE A 32 0.72 -14.73 8.43
N GLN A 33 0.00 -15.78 8.04
CA GLN A 33 -1.40 -16.02 8.44
C GLN A 33 -1.52 -16.59 9.85
N ASN A 34 -0.86 -15.95 10.81
CA ASN A 34 -0.91 -16.35 12.22
C ASN A 34 -1.23 -15.14 13.13
N VAL A 35 -1.67 -15.44 14.36
CA VAL A 35 -2.08 -14.41 15.32
C VAL A 35 -0.91 -13.46 15.65
N ALA A 36 0.32 -13.96 15.77
CA ALA A 36 1.49 -13.13 16.09
C ALA A 36 1.80 -12.11 14.98
N ALA A 37 1.67 -12.50 13.71
CA ALA A 37 1.83 -11.62 12.57
C ALA A 37 0.73 -10.54 12.51
N TYR A 38 -0.49 -10.87 12.93
CA TYR A 38 -1.56 -9.88 13.09
C TYR A 38 -1.27 -8.91 14.25
N GLN A 39 -0.72 -9.38 15.38
CA GLN A 39 -0.32 -8.48 16.47
C GLN A 39 0.77 -7.48 16.04
N ALA A 40 1.70 -7.90 15.16
CA ALA A 40 2.68 -6.99 14.58
C ALA A 40 2.03 -5.82 13.82
N CYS A 41 0.85 -6.04 13.22
CA CYS A 41 0.10 -4.98 12.58
C CYS A 41 -0.44 -3.92 13.53
N ILE A 42 -0.85 -4.33 14.72
CA ILE A 42 -1.35 -3.43 15.75
C ILE A 42 -0.21 -2.50 16.21
N ALA A 43 1.00 -3.04 16.38
CA ALA A 43 2.17 -2.24 16.70
C ALA A 43 2.52 -1.22 15.60
N ASP A 44 2.44 -1.63 14.32
CA ASP A 44 2.66 -0.73 13.17
C ASP A 44 1.55 0.33 13.03
N CYS A 45 0.31 -0.02 13.36
CA CYS A 45 -0.83 0.90 13.43
C CYS A 45 -0.56 2.01 14.45
N MET A 46 -0.14 1.64 15.66
CA MET A 46 0.15 2.58 16.73
C MET A 46 1.30 3.53 16.37
N SER A 47 2.40 3.00 15.81
CA SER A 47 3.55 3.81 15.45
C SER A 47 3.21 4.80 14.32
N CYS A 48 2.52 4.35 13.27
CA CYS A 48 2.07 5.21 12.18
C CYS A 48 1.09 6.28 12.67
N SER A 49 0.19 5.92 13.57
CA SER A 49 -0.81 6.84 14.12
C SER A 49 -0.21 7.86 15.09
N ALA A 50 0.88 7.53 15.77
CA ALA A 50 1.68 8.46 16.55
C ALA A 50 2.55 9.42 15.70
N GLY A 51 2.49 9.33 14.38
CA GLY A 51 3.22 10.20 13.46
C GLY A 51 4.60 9.68 13.05
N LEU A 52 4.98 8.47 13.47
CA LEU A 52 6.19 7.82 12.99
C LEU A 52 5.99 7.30 11.55
N LEU A 53 7.09 6.98 10.88
CA LEU A 53 7.06 6.34 9.57
C LEU A 53 6.57 4.90 9.68
N ALA A 54 5.87 4.43 8.64
CA ALA A 54 5.48 3.03 8.53
C ALA A 54 6.68 2.09 8.64
N SER A 55 6.52 1.03 9.42
CA SER A 55 7.59 0.07 9.67
C SER A 55 7.90 -0.73 8.42
N ASP A 56 9.09 -0.52 7.87
CA ASP A 56 9.62 -1.24 6.71
C ASP A 56 10.04 -2.68 7.04
N TYR A 57 10.02 -3.07 8.31
CA TYR A 57 10.29 -4.44 8.77
C TYR A 57 9.03 -5.31 8.71
N ALA A 58 7.87 -4.76 9.05
CA ALA A 58 6.58 -5.44 8.97
C ALA A 58 5.97 -5.32 7.57
N PHE A 59 6.70 -5.79 6.54
CA PHE A 59 6.30 -5.63 5.13
C PHE A 59 5.02 -6.38 4.76
N TRP A 60 4.62 -7.39 5.54
CA TRP A 60 3.36 -8.14 5.38
C TRP A 60 2.14 -7.39 5.93
N CYS A 61 2.35 -6.23 6.54
CA CYS A 61 1.32 -5.48 7.24
C CYS A 61 1.11 -4.06 6.70
N ALA A 62 -0.13 -3.61 6.64
CA ALA A 62 -0.53 -2.22 6.40
C ALA A 62 -1.14 -1.58 7.67
N GLY A 63 -0.47 -1.71 8.82
CA GLY A 63 -0.89 -1.09 10.10
C GLY A 63 -2.38 -1.24 10.41
N CYS A 64 -3.07 -0.11 10.61
CA CYS A 64 -4.48 -0.11 11.01
C CYS A 64 -5.43 -0.66 9.95
N GLN A 65 -5.02 -0.67 8.68
CA GLN A 65 -5.83 -1.22 7.59
C GLN A 65 -5.82 -2.76 7.57
N GLY A 66 -4.83 -3.39 8.21
CA GLY A 66 -4.73 -4.84 8.34
C GLY A 66 -3.57 -5.46 7.56
N MET A 67 -3.72 -6.72 7.17
CA MET A 67 -2.66 -7.49 6.52
C MET A 67 -2.59 -7.22 5.00
N LEU A 68 -1.38 -7.09 4.48
CA LEU A 68 -1.14 -6.97 3.04
C LEU A 68 -1.28 -8.31 2.33
N TYR A 69 -0.94 -9.42 2.98
CA TYR A 69 -1.13 -10.75 2.42
C TYR A 69 -2.56 -11.27 2.62
N PRO A 70 -3.13 -12.00 1.64
CA PRO A 70 -2.65 -12.19 0.26
C PRO A 70 -2.78 -10.91 -0.58
N PHE A 71 -1.94 -10.77 -1.62
CA PHE A 71 -1.92 -9.62 -2.54
C PHE A 71 -3.06 -9.71 -3.58
N THR A 72 -4.28 -9.61 -3.09
CA THR A 72 -5.53 -9.73 -3.87
C THR A 72 -6.49 -8.60 -3.54
N GLY A 73 -7.57 -8.51 -4.30
CA GLY A 73 -8.66 -7.57 -4.07
C GLY A 73 -9.58 -7.94 -2.90
N THR A 74 -9.23 -8.94 -2.08
CA THR A 74 -10.04 -9.39 -0.94
C THR A 74 -9.52 -8.79 0.37
N ALA A 75 -10.44 -8.44 1.28
CA ALA A 75 -10.13 -7.97 2.63
C ALA A 75 -10.67 -8.97 3.64
N ALA A 76 -9.85 -9.36 4.61
CA ALA A 76 -10.27 -10.25 5.69
C ALA A 76 -11.22 -9.57 6.69
N ALA A 77 -11.08 -8.26 6.86
CA ALA A 77 -11.93 -7.44 7.72
C ALA A 77 -12.28 -6.13 7.00
N HIS A 78 -13.55 -5.76 7.06
CA HIS A 78 -14.06 -4.53 6.46
C HIS A 78 -14.15 -3.43 7.52
N ASN A 79 -13.19 -2.49 7.52
CA ASN A 79 -13.11 -1.37 8.49
C ASN A 79 -13.79 -0.06 8.00
N GLY A 80 -14.57 -0.13 6.92
CA GLY A 80 -15.18 1.02 6.23
C GLY A 80 -14.66 1.14 4.79
N GLY A 81 -15.35 1.87 3.91
CA GLY A 81 -14.97 1.97 2.50
C GLY A 81 -13.62 2.65 2.31
N VAL A 82 -13.33 3.70 3.08
CA VAL A 82 -12.02 4.38 3.06
C VAL A 82 -10.90 3.47 3.56
N GLY A 83 -11.07 2.84 4.72
CA GLY A 83 -10.04 1.97 5.31
C GLY A 83 -9.72 0.76 4.42
N THR A 84 -10.75 0.12 3.87
CA THR A 84 -10.58 -1.03 2.97
C THR A 84 -10.01 -0.64 1.62
N SER A 85 -10.40 0.50 1.04
CA SER A 85 -9.83 0.96 -0.22
C SER A 85 -8.36 1.35 -0.08
N VAL A 86 -7.94 1.97 1.04
CA VAL A 86 -6.53 2.18 1.36
C VAL A 86 -5.77 0.84 1.45
N LEU A 87 -6.38 -0.18 2.08
CA LEU A 87 -5.80 -1.52 2.14
C LEU A 87 -5.58 -2.07 0.72
N MET A 88 -6.59 -2.00 -0.15
CA MET A 88 -6.49 -2.53 -1.52
C MET A 88 -5.40 -1.83 -2.32
N VAL A 89 -5.29 -0.51 -2.23
CA VAL A 89 -4.20 0.24 -2.87
C VAL A 89 -2.84 -0.23 -2.34
N SER A 90 -2.70 -0.42 -1.03
CA SER A 90 -1.44 -0.89 -0.44
C SER A 90 -1.08 -2.32 -0.90
N LYS A 91 -2.05 -3.22 -1.00
CA LYS A 91 -1.89 -4.58 -1.53
C LYS A 91 -1.47 -4.56 -3.00
N PHE A 92 -2.14 -3.75 -3.80
CA PHE A 92 -1.84 -3.57 -5.21
C PHE A 92 -0.41 -3.07 -5.42
N MET A 93 0.00 -2.06 -4.64
CA MET A 93 1.38 -1.56 -4.67
C MET A 93 2.38 -2.65 -4.30
N ALA A 94 2.11 -3.44 -3.25
CA ALA A 94 3.00 -4.52 -2.83
C ALA A 94 3.10 -5.62 -3.91
N LYS A 95 1.99 -5.95 -4.57
CA LYS A 95 1.97 -6.86 -5.74
C LYS A 95 2.85 -6.37 -6.88
N MET A 96 2.71 -5.10 -7.25
CA MET A 96 3.48 -4.48 -8.32
C MET A 96 4.99 -4.43 -8.01
N HIS A 97 5.37 -4.30 -6.74
CA HIS A 97 6.77 -4.46 -6.32
C HIS A 97 7.23 -5.90 -6.51
N ARG A 98 6.42 -6.88 -6.08
CA ARG A 98 6.74 -8.32 -6.21
C ARG A 98 6.91 -8.76 -7.66
N GLN A 99 6.09 -8.23 -8.57
CA GLN A 99 6.17 -8.45 -10.02
C GLN A 99 7.26 -7.60 -10.69
N LEU A 100 8.05 -6.83 -9.93
CA LEU A 100 9.13 -5.96 -10.41
C LEU A 100 8.70 -4.88 -11.40
N MET A 101 7.41 -4.54 -11.45
CA MET A 101 6.89 -3.43 -12.24
C MET A 101 7.19 -2.09 -11.56
N LEU A 102 7.13 -2.05 -10.23
CA LEU A 102 7.54 -0.88 -9.43
C LEU A 102 9.01 -0.98 -9.00
N TRP A 103 9.84 -0.11 -9.56
CA TRP A 103 11.27 0.00 -9.24
C TRP A 103 11.51 0.85 -8.00
N GLY A 104 12.45 0.52 -7.13
CA GLY A 104 12.87 1.33 -5.97
C GLY A 104 13.69 2.58 -6.35
N TYR A 105 13.51 3.68 -5.61
CA TYR A 105 14.26 4.95 -5.73
C TYR A 105 14.65 5.53 -4.35
N TYR A 106 14.75 4.68 -3.34
CA TYR A 106 14.89 5.09 -1.95
C TYR A 106 16.18 4.53 -1.33
N GLY A 107 16.80 5.29 -0.43
CA GLY A 107 18.06 4.93 0.23
C GLY A 107 19.29 5.02 -0.69
N TYR A 108 20.43 4.51 -0.20
CA TYR A 108 21.72 4.61 -0.89
C TYR A 108 21.71 4.00 -2.30
N LYS A 109 21.04 2.84 -2.46
CA LYS A 109 20.91 2.17 -3.77
C LYS A 109 20.09 2.96 -4.80
N GLY A 110 19.25 3.90 -4.34
CA GLY A 110 18.42 4.74 -5.21
C GLY A 110 19.09 6.05 -5.66
N LEU A 111 20.28 6.38 -5.15
CA LEU A 111 20.93 7.69 -5.36
C LEU A 111 21.23 7.99 -6.83
N CYS A 112 21.73 6.99 -7.56
CA CYS A 112 22.18 7.12 -8.95
C CYS A 112 21.28 6.37 -9.96
N GLY A 113 20.17 5.76 -9.52
CA GLY A 113 19.33 4.99 -10.43
C GLY A 113 18.18 4.26 -9.77
N LYS A 114 17.37 3.64 -10.63
CA LYS A 114 16.28 2.74 -10.23
C LYS A 114 16.83 1.35 -9.95
N TYR A 115 16.35 0.68 -8.91
CA TYR A 115 16.75 -0.69 -8.58
C TYR A 115 15.52 -1.60 -8.41
N PRO A 116 15.61 -2.91 -8.72
CA PRO A 116 14.49 -3.82 -8.52
C PRO A 116 14.20 -3.98 -7.03
N MET A 117 12.92 -3.88 -6.65
CA MET A 117 12.51 -3.82 -5.26
C MET A 117 11.30 -4.74 -5.03
N PRO A 118 11.52 -6.04 -4.77
CA PRO A 118 10.43 -7.02 -4.65
C PRO A 118 9.62 -6.90 -3.36
N ILE A 119 10.24 -6.40 -2.29
CA ILE A 119 9.59 -6.16 -1.00
C ILE A 119 9.28 -4.67 -0.89
N ILE A 120 8.02 -4.32 -0.65
CA ILE A 120 7.59 -2.93 -0.47
C ILE A 120 8.25 -2.29 0.77
N LYS A 121 8.76 -1.07 0.62
CA LYS A 121 9.13 -0.19 1.74
C LYS A 121 8.03 0.85 1.84
N LYS A 122 7.22 0.73 2.88
CA LYS A 122 6.03 1.56 3.10
C LYS A 122 6.42 3.00 3.43
N SER A 123 7.58 3.20 4.08
CA SER A 123 8.07 4.52 4.49
C SER A 123 8.25 5.51 3.32
N GLN A 124 8.44 5.01 2.09
CA GLN A 124 8.63 5.85 0.89
C GLN A 124 7.31 6.37 0.30
N TYR A 125 6.16 5.82 0.71
CA TYR A 125 4.87 6.08 0.11
C TYR A 125 3.95 6.87 1.02
N ARG A 126 3.19 7.81 0.44
CA ARG A 126 2.06 8.47 1.10
C ARG A 126 0.86 8.45 0.18
N LEU A 127 -0.32 8.29 0.77
CA LEU A 127 -1.58 8.20 0.04
C LEU A 127 -2.39 9.48 0.29
N GLN A 128 -2.93 10.03 -0.78
CA GLN A 128 -3.84 11.17 -0.71
C GLN A 128 -5.11 10.82 -1.47
N MET A 129 -6.24 10.83 -0.78
CA MET A 129 -7.52 10.51 -1.40
C MET A 129 -7.97 11.67 -2.30
N THR A 130 -8.39 11.36 -3.52
CA THR A 130 -8.89 12.31 -4.51
C THR A 130 -10.36 12.18 -4.82
N TYR A 131 -10.91 10.97 -4.66
CA TYR A 131 -12.31 10.66 -4.91
C TYR A 131 -12.80 9.72 -3.79
N PRO A 132 -14.04 9.84 -3.28
CA PRO A 132 -15.13 10.69 -3.80
C PRO A 132 -15.09 12.14 -3.29
N ILE A 133 -14.58 12.39 -2.09
CA ILE A 133 -14.30 13.75 -1.60
C ILE A 133 -12.79 13.90 -1.35
N PRO A 134 -12.08 14.77 -2.08
CA PRO A 134 -10.62 14.87 -2.00
C PRO A 134 -10.13 15.37 -0.64
N GLU A 135 -9.09 14.74 -0.11
CA GLU A 135 -8.33 15.23 1.03
C GLU A 135 -7.19 16.12 0.52
N THR A 136 -7.34 17.44 0.63
CA THR A 136 -6.38 18.40 0.08
C THR A 136 -5.33 18.86 1.10
N LYS A 137 -5.56 18.64 2.40
CA LYS A 137 -4.75 19.22 3.47
C LYS A 137 -3.63 18.32 3.95
N SER A 138 -3.76 17.01 3.80
CA SER A 138 -2.77 16.06 4.35
C SER A 138 -2.63 14.80 3.52
N CYS A 139 -1.42 14.24 3.52
CA CYS A 139 -1.12 12.93 2.95
C CYS A 139 -0.97 11.92 4.08
N LYS A 140 -1.59 10.75 3.94
CA LYS A 140 -1.63 9.70 4.97
C LYS A 140 -0.50 8.70 4.76
N SER A 141 0.03 8.18 5.86
CA SER A 141 0.92 7.01 5.78
C SER A 141 0.11 5.77 5.45
N ILE A 142 0.71 4.82 4.72
CA ILE A 142 0.23 3.44 4.79
C ILE A 142 0.36 2.98 6.25
N GLY A 143 -0.69 2.39 6.82
CA GLY A 143 -0.73 1.94 8.21
C GLY A 143 -1.25 2.94 9.23
N GLN A 144 -1.45 4.21 8.87
CA GLN A 144 -2.00 5.22 9.78
C GLN A 144 -3.51 5.06 9.95
N THR A 145 -4.04 5.26 11.15
CA THR A 145 -5.48 5.16 11.40
C THR A 145 -6.31 6.08 10.49
N GLU A 146 -7.32 5.48 9.86
CA GLU A 146 -8.32 6.17 9.06
C GLU A 146 -9.42 6.83 9.89
N ALA A 147 -9.57 6.43 11.16
CA ALA A 147 -10.64 6.91 12.04
C ALA A 147 -10.70 8.44 12.17
N ILE A 148 -9.54 9.11 12.07
CA ILE A 148 -9.44 10.58 12.20
C ILE A 148 -9.86 11.34 10.94
N TRP A 149 -9.95 10.70 9.77
CA TRP A 149 -10.14 11.40 8.50
C TRP A 149 -11.16 10.76 7.55
N GLN A 150 -11.60 9.53 7.82
CA GLN A 150 -12.60 8.83 7.01
C GLN A 150 -14.01 9.42 7.11
N ALA A 151 -14.30 10.19 8.16
CA ALA A 151 -15.64 10.70 8.43
C ALA A 151 -16.17 11.56 7.28
N GLY A 152 -17.36 11.22 6.77
CA GLY A 152 -18.03 11.94 5.69
C GLY A 152 -17.35 11.82 4.32
N ARG A 153 -16.36 10.94 4.18
CA ARG A 153 -15.64 10.70 2.92
C ARG A 153 -16.24 9.56 2.08
N GLU A 154 -17.23 8.87 2.62
CA GLU A 154 -17.99 7.79 1.98
C GLU A 154 -19.47 8.16 2.09
N PHE A 155 -20.22 8.02 0.99
CA PHE A 155 -21.65 8.31 0.94
C PHE A 155 -22.32 7.43 -0.12
N PRO A 156 -23.60 7.04 0.09
CA PRO A 156 -24.27 6.07 -0.78
C PRO A 156 -24.48 6.60 -2.21
N VAL A 157 -24.66 5.67 -3.16
CA VAL A 157 -25.00 5.88 -4.58
C VAL A 157 -23.85 6.39 -5.45
N ASN A 158 -23.17 7.46 -5.03
CA ASN A 158 -22.15 8.14 -5.85
C ASN A 158 -20.77 8.22 -5.15
N GLY A 159 -20.65 7.77 -3.91
CA GLY A 159 -19.45 7.89 -3.08
C GLY A 159 -18.90 6.56 -2.59
N GLU A 160 -19.14 5.48 -3.36
CA GLU A 160 -18.73 4.11 -3.05
C GLU A 160 -17.40 3.73 -3.74
N ASP A 161 -17.00 4.49 -4.76
CA ASP A 161 -15.69 4.35 -5.39
C ASP A 161 -14.66 5.28 -4.75
N PHE A 162 -13.41 4.83 -4.69
CA PHE A 162 -12.31 5.57 -4.05
C PHE A 162 -11.13 5.76 -4.99
N GLY A 163 -10.65 6.99 -5.09
CA GLY A 163 -9.48 7.37 -5.87
C GLY A 163 -8.35 7.84 -4.97
N TYR A 164 -7.13 7.40 -5.27
CA TYR A 164 -5.94 7.78 -4.50
C TYR A 164 -4.81 8.27 -5.41
N LEU A 165 -4.21 9.39 -5.02
CA LEU A 165 -2.89 9.80 -5.47
C LEU A 165 -1.82 9.19 -4.57
N ILE A 166 -0.85 8.53 -5.20
CA ILE A 166 0.26 7.89 -4.53
C ILE A 166 1.49 8.78 -4.65
N TRP A 167 1.89 9.37 -3.54
CA TRP A 167 3.12 10.12 -3.44
C TRP A 167 4.27 9.17 -3.18
N ARG A 168 5.35 9.38 -3.93
CA ARG A 168 6.54 8.57 -3.83
C ARG A 168 7.77 9.41 -3.54
N LYS A 169 8.43 9.11 -2.43
CA LYS A 169 9.72 9.70 -2.10
C LYS A 169 10.79 9.19 -3.06
N ARG A 170 11.50 10.12 -3.70
CA ARG A 170 12.67 9.84 -4.56
C ARG A 170 13.86 10.63 -4.01
N ILE A 171 15.02 9.99 -3.96
CA ILE A 171 16.28 10.66 -3.64
C ILE A 171 17.15 10.55 -4.88
N ALA A 172 17.46 11.67 -5.52
CA ALA A 172 18.28 11.74 -6.72
C ALA A 172 19.42 12.72 -6.48
N VAL A 173 20.46 12.24 -5.79
CA VAL A 173 21.74 12.94 -5.66
C VAL A 173 22.80 11.90 -5.94
N CYS A 174 23.38 11.92 -7.14
CA CYS A 174 24.48 11.04 -7.47
C CYS A 174 25.78 11.75 -7.04
N PHE A 175 26.32 11.33 -5.89
CA PHE A 175 27.66 11.72 -5.47
C PHE A 175 28.65 10.91 -6.32
N ASN A 176 29.17 11.51 -7.38
CA ASN A 176 30.40 11.02 -8.02
C ASN A 176 31.54 11.33 -7.04
N LEU A 177 32.07 10.29 -6.41
CA LEU A 177 33.35 10.31 -5.70
C LEU A 177 34.45 9.88 -6.67
#